data_AF-A0A1J3GSA5-F1
#
_entry.id   AF-A0A1J3GSA5-F1
#
_cell.length_a   1.000
_cell.length_b   1.000
_cell.length_c   1.000
_cell.angle_alpha   90.00
_cell.angle_beta   90.00
_cell.angle_gamma   90.00
#
_symmetry.space_group_name_H-M   'P 1'
#
loop_
_entity.id
_entity.type
_entity.pdbx_description
1 polymer ?
#
loop_
_entity_poly.entity_id
_entity_poly.type
_entity_poly.pdbx_seq_one_letter_code
_entity_poly.pdbx_strand_id
1 'polypeptide(L)'
;TRTGERQAAKMRQRYLRAVLRQDVGYFDLNVSSTSDVITSVSNDSVLIQDVLSEKLPDFLKNTSVFVASYIVGFIMLWRLTIVGLPSIVLLLIPGLMCGRALINVSRKIREGYNEAGSIAEQAISLVRTVYAFGTERKMLSKFSAALQGSVKLGLRQGLVKGMALGSNGISYANWGFMTWYGSRMVMDHGAKGGTIFAVIVCITMGGISLGGG
;
A
#
# COMPACT_ATOMS: atom_id res chain seq x y z
N THR A 1 -13.69 13.78 -3.54
CA THR A 1 -12.84 14.99 -3.46
C THR A 1 -13.49 16.14 -2.69
N ARG A 2 -14.57 16.79 -3.17
CA ARG A 2 -15.17 17.96 -2.47
C ARG A 2 -15.60 17.71 -1.01
N THR A 3 -16.09 16.51 -0.70
CA THR A 3 -16.51 16.13 0.66
C THR A 3 -15.32 15.88 1.59
N GLY A 4 -14.23 15.32 1.06
CA GLY A 4 -12.98 15.07 1.80
C GLY A 4 -12.25 16.37 2.14
N GLU A 5 -12.19 17.31 1.21
CA GLU A 5 -11.64 18.66 1.44
C GLU A 5 -12.42 19.43 2.51
N ARG A 6 -13.76 19.35 2.50
CA ARG A 6 -14.61 19.97 3.54
C ARG A 6 -14.39 19.35 4.92
N GLN A 7 -14.23 18.02 4.98
CA GLN A 7 -13.95 17.30 6.23
C GLN A 7 -12.56 17.65 6.76
N ALA A 8 -11.54 17.67 5.89
CA ALA A 8 -10.17 18.06 6.23
C ALA A 8 -10.10 19.52 6.70
N ALA A 9 -10.80 20.45 6.04
CA ALA A 9 -10.88 21.85 6.47
C ALA A 9 -11.55 22.00 7.85
N LYS A 10 -12.64 21.27 8.11
CA LYS A 10 -13.28 21.24 9.44
C LYS A 10 -12.38 20.64 10.52
N MET A 11 -11.63 19.58 10.20
CA MET A 11 -10.66 18.99 11.11
C MET A 11 -9.52 19.96 11.43
N ARG A 12 -8.91 20.60 10.42
CA ARG A 12 -7.89 21.64 10.61
C ARG A 12 -8.39 22.78 11.50
N GLN A 13 -9.61 23.27 11.24
CA GLN A 13 -10.19 24.35 12.04
C GLN A 13 -10.44 23.94 13.49
N ARG A 14 -10.96 22.73 13.74
CA ARG A 14 -11.21 22.23 15.11
C ARG A 14 -9.91 21.95 15.86
N TYR A 15 -8.91 21.42 15.17
CA TYR A 15 -7.62 21.12 15.77
C TYR A 15 -6.87 22.40 16.11
N LEU A 16 -6.82 23.38 15.21
CA LEU A 16 -6.23 24.70 15.49
C LEU A 16 -6.91 25.37 16.69
N ARG A 17 -8.25 25.27 16.77
CA ARG A 17 -9.02 25.79 17.91
C ARG A 17 -8.72 25.06 19.22
N ALA A 18 -8.41 23.76 19.17
CA ALA A 18 -8.04 22.97 20.34
C ALA A 18 -6.62 23.31 20.83
N VAL A 19 -5.66 23.44 19.90
CA VAL A 19 -4.28 23.86 20.18
C VAL A 19 -4.23 25.26 20.80
N LEU A 20 -5.01 26.20 20.26
CA LEU A 20 -5.11 27.58 20.79
C LEU A 20 -5.79 27.66 22.17
N ARG A 21 -6.42 26.57 22.64
CA ARG A 21 -7.06 26.46 23.96
C ARG A 21 -6.19 25.75 25.00
N GLN A 22 -5.01 25.28 24.61
CA GLN A 22 -4.11 24.57 25.50
C GLN A 22 -3.27 25.54 26.34
N ASP A 23 -3.00 25.16 27.57
CA ASP A 23 -2.21 25.95 28.52
C ASP A 23 -0.75 26.06 28.10
N VAL A 24 -0.07 27.12 28.56
CA VAL A 24 1.34 27.41 28.22
C VAL A 24 2.27 26.24 28.58
N GLY A 25 1.97 25.51 29.66
CA GLY A 25 2.74 24.31 30.06
C GLY A 25 2.67 23.14 29.06
N TYR A 26 1.64 23.06 28.22
CA TYR A 26 1.59 22.06 27.14
C TYR A 26 2.59 22.38 26.01
N PHE A 27 2.79 23.67 25.74
CA PHE A 27 3.77 24.12 24.75
C PHE A 27 5.21 23.93 25.28
N ASP A 28 5.46 24.12 26.57
CA ASP A 28 6.80 23.88 27.16
C ASP A 28 7.18 22.39 27.25
N LEU A 29 6.21 21.48 27.47
CA LEU A 29 6.50 20.06 27.72
C LEU A 29 6.42 19.15 26.49
N ASN A 30 5.57 19.46 25.51
CA ASN A 30 5.24 18.53 24.42
C ASN A 30 5.49 19.10 23.01
N VAL A 31 5.81 20.39 22.87
CA VAL A 31 5.89 21.06 21.56
C VAL A 31 7.13 21.95 21.48
N SER A 32 8.20 21.46 20.86
CA SER A 32 9.45 22.23 20.69
C SER A 32 9.29 23.50 19.85
N SER A 33 8.23 23.63 19.02
CA SER A 33 7.92 24.84 18.25
C SER A 33 6.47 24.86 17.74
N THR A 34 5.83 26.04 17.71
CA THR A 34 4.51 26.28 17.09
C THR A 34 4.45 25.80 15.64
N SER A 35 5.58 25.81 14.92
CA SER A 35 5.69 25.26 13.55
C SER A 35 5.46 23.75 13.50
N ASP A 36 5.88 22.97 14.49
CA ASP A 36 5.72 21.51 14.46
C ASP A 36 4.24 21.09 14.59
N VAL A 37 3.44 21.87 15.32
CA VAL A 37 1.99 21.63 15.43
C VAL A 37 1.29 21.97 14.12
N ILE A 38 1.66 23.07 13.46
CA ILE A 38 1.08 23.45 12.17
C ILE A 38 1.46 22.45 11.08
N THR A 39 2.69 21.94 11.11
CA THR A 39 3.22 20.98 10.14
C THR A 39 2.61 19.58 10.34
N SER A 40 2.50 19.11 11.59
CA SER A 40 1.81 17.84 11.91
C SER A 40 0.34 17.90 11.53
N VAL A 41 -0.37 18.98 11.87
CA VAL A 41 -1.79 19.16 11.48
C VAL A 41 -1.97 19.18 9.98
N SER A 42 -1.09 19.87 9.24
CA SER A 42 -1.18 19.92 7.80
C SER A 42 -0.96 18.55 7.18
N ASN A 43 0.08 17.83 7.61
CA ASN A 43 0.42 16.49 7.13
C ASN A 43 -0.64 15.44 7.48
N ASP A 44 -1.11 15.42 8.73
CA ASP A 44 -2.12 14.47 9.20
C ASP A 44 -3.46 14.72 8.51
N SER A 45 -3.84 15.98 8.29
CA SER A 45 -5.06 16.31 7.56
C SER A 45 -4.98 15.92 6.08
N VAL A 46 -3.81 16.03 5.45
CA VAL A 46 -3.59 15.53 4.08
C VAL A 46 -3.70 14.01 4.05
N LEU A 47 -3.04 13.31 4.97
CA LEU A 47 -3.13 11.85 5.09
C LEU A 47 -4.56 11.36 5.30
N ILE A 48 -5.31 11.99 6.21
CA ILE A 48 -6.72 11.67 6.46
C ILE A 48 -7.56 11.94 5.20
N GLN A 49 -7.32 13.06 4.52
CA GLN A 49 -8.01 13.39 3.28
C GLN A 49 -7.76 12.34 2.20
N ASP A 50 -6.51 11.86 2.08
CA ASP A 50 -6.08 10.86 1.10
C ASP A 50 -6.78 9.51 1.36
N VAL A 51 -6.79 9.08 2.63
CA VAL A 51 -7.50 7.87 3.05
C VAL A 51 -9.00 7.97 2.78
N LEU A 52 -9.61 9.12 3.09
CA LEU A 52 -11.06 9.31 2.93
C LEU A 52 -11.49 9.49 1.47
N SER A 53 -10.62 10.09 0.64
CA SER A 53 -10.94 10.46 -0.74
C SER A 53 -10.53 9.42 -1.77
N GLU A 54 -9.53 8.59 -1.47
CA GLU A 54 -8.97 7.64 -2.43
C GLU A 54 -9.07 6.20 -1.91
N LYS A 55 -8.56 5.90 -0.71
CA LYS A 55 -8.51 4.52 -0.19
C LYS A 55 -9.87 3.93 0.15
N LEU A 56 -10.74 4.69 0.80
CA LEU A 56 -12.09 4.25 1.17
C LEU A 56 -12.97 3.96 -0.06
N PRO A 57 -13.05 4.87 -1.05
CA PRO A 57 -13.76 4.61 -2.29
C PRO A 57 -13.21 3.41 -3.06
N ASP A 58 -11.88 3.25 -3.14
CA ASP A 58 -11.27 2.11 -3.80
C ASP A 58 -11.59 0.78 -3.09
N PHE A 59 -11.57 0.75 -1.76
CA PHE A 59 -11.96 -0.43 -0.99
C PHE A 59 -13.42 -0.82 -1.22
N LEU A 60 -14.34 0.16 -1.18
CA LEU A 60 -15.76 -0.07 -1.49
C LEU A 60 -15.96 -0.54 -2.93
N LYS A 61 -15.28 0.08 -3.88
CA LYS A 61 -15.31 -0.29 -5.31
C LYS A 61 -14.84 -1.73 -5.49
N ASN A 62 -13.67 -2.08 -4.94
CA ASN A 62 -13.09 -3.41 -5.07
C ASN A 62 -13.97 -4.49 -4.43
N THR A 63 -14.55 -4.21 -3.26
CA THR A 63 -15.50 -5.12 -2.60
C THR A 63 -16.77 -5.30 -3.42
N SER A 64 -17.31 -4.21 -3.96
CA SER A 64 -18.53 -4.24 -4.78
C SER A 64 -18.30 -5.00 -6.09
N VAL A 65 -17.16 -4.78 -6.75
CA VAL A 65 -16.76 -5.50 -7.97
C VAL A 65 -16.60 -6.98 -7.69
N PHE A 66 -15.95 -7.36 -6.58
CA PHE A 66 -15.82 -8.77 -6.17
C PHE A 66 -17.18 -9.45 -6.04
N VAL A 67 -18.09 -8.85 -5.25
CA VAL A 67 -19.44 -9.42 -5.02
C VAL A 67 -20.24 -9.50 -6.32
N ALA A 68 -20.26 -8.43 -7.11
CA ALA A 68 -20.99 -8.39 -8.38
C ALA A 68 -20.46 -9.43 -9.39
N SER A 69 -19.14 -9.57 -9.49
CA SER A 69 -18.49 -10.51 -10.41
C SER A 69 -18.85 -11.97 -10.09
N TYR A 70 -18.93 -12.30 -8.79
CA TYR A 70 -19.33 -13.62 -8.35
C TYR A 70 -20.82 -13.91 -8.58
N ILE A 71 -21.68 -12.95 -8.28
CA ILE A 71 -23.13 -13.08 -8.52
C ILE A 71 -23.38 -13.32 -10.01
N VAL A 72 -22.78 -12.51 -10.89
CA VAL A 72 -22.89 -12.69 -12.35
C VAL A 72 -22.33 -14.04 -12.79
N GLY A 73 -21.18 -14.46 -12.24
CA GLY A 73 -20.59 -15.76 -12.50
C GLY A 73 -21.54 -16.91 -12.18
N PHE A 74 -22.13 -16.90 -10.98
CA PHE A 74 -23.08 -17.93 -10.53
C PHE A 74 -24.35 -17.96 -11.37
N ILE A 75 -24.88 -16.81 -11.79
CA ILE A 75 -26.08 -16.72 -12.63
C ILE A 75 -25.80 -17.29 -14.03
N MET A 76 -24.65 -16.99 -14.63
CA MET A 76 -24.33 -17.42 -15.99
C MET A 76 -23.96 -18.89 -16.04
N LEU A 77 -23.04 -19.35 -15.17
CA LEU A 77 -22.48 -20.70 -15.27
C LEU A 77 -21.96 -21.22 -13.92
N TRP A 78 -22.90 -21.54 -13.01
CA TRP A 78 -22.60 -21.97 -11.64
C TRP A 78 -21.56 -23.10 -11.52
N ARG A 79 -21.55 -24.06 -12.45
CA ARG A 79 -20.57 -25.18 -12.47
C ARG A 79 -19.13 -24.70 -12.63
N LEU A 80 -18.91 -23.71 -13.51
CA LEU A 80 -17.57 -23.15 -13.74
C LEU A 80 -17.15 -22.24 -12.58
N THR A 81 -18.09 -21.50 -11.99
CA THR A 81 -17.83 -20.64 -10.83
C THR A 81 -17.40 -21.42 -9.60
N ILE A 82 -18.00 -22.59 -9.35
CA ILE A 82 -17.58 -23.47 -8.24
C ILE A 82 -16.14 -23.96 -8.43
N VAL A 83 -15.76 -24.33 -9.66
CA VAL A 83 -14.39 -24.74 -9.99
C VAL A 83 -13.42 -23.55 -9.90
N GLY A 84 -13.91 -22.32 -10.08
CA GLY A 84 -13.15 -21.09 -9.92
C GLY A 84 -12.93 -20.64 -8.48
N LEU A 85 -13.75 -21.04 -7.51
CA LEU A 85 -13.62 -20.61 -6.10
C LEU A 85 -12.22 -20.87 -5.48
N PRO A 86 -11.61 -22.06 -5.64
CA PRO A 86 -10.26 -22.34 -5.13
C PRO A 86 -9.19 -21.42 -5.74
N SER A 87 -9.40 -20.96 -6.97
CA SER A 87 -8.44 -20.09 -7.64
C SER A 87 -8.32 -18.72 -6.99
N ILE A 88 -9.39 -18.20 -6.37
CA ILE A 88 -9.34 -16.93 -5.64
C ILE A 88 -8.45 -17.07 -4.40
N VAL A 89 -8.57 -18.17 -3.66
CA VAL A 89 -7.70 -18.43 -2.49
C VAL A 89 -6.25 -18.55 -2.93
N LEU A 90 -5.99 -19.24 -4.05
CA LEU A 90 -4.66 -19.38 -4.63
C LEU A 90 -4.06 -18.03 -5.08
N LEU A 91 -4.88 -17.09 -5.55
CA LEU A 91 -4.44 -15.75 -5.97
C LEU A 91 -4.25 -14.78 -4.79
N LEU A 92 -5.07 -14.90 -3.74
CA LEU A 92 -5.03 -14.03 -2.56
C LEU A 92 -3.81 -14.28 -1.68
N ILE A 93 -3.46 -15.55 -1.44
CA ILE A 93 -2.39 -15.89 -0.49
C ILE A 93 -1.04 -15.25 -0.89
N PRO A 94 -0.56 -15.37 -2.14
CA PRO A 94 0.69 -14.75 -2.57
C PRO A 94 0.62 -13.22 -2.52
N GLY A 95 -0.51 -12.64 -2.93
CA GLY A 95 -0.73 -11.19 -2.92
C GLY A 95 -0.63 -10.59 -1.52
N LEU A 96 -1.34 -11.18 -0.55
CA LEU A 96 -1.34 -10.75 0.84
C LEU A 96 0.03 -10.97 1.51
N MET A 97 0.68 -12.12 1.27
CA MET A 97 2.01 -12.39 1.81
C MET A 97 3.06 -11.42 1.27
N CYS A 98 3.09 -11.22 -0.05
CA CYS A 98 4.03 -10.28 -0.68
C CYS A 98 3.77 -8.84 -0.23
N GLY A 99 2.49 -8.43 -0.14
CA GLY A 99 2.10 -7.12 0.36
C GLY A 99 2.57 -6.87 1.79
N ARG A 100 2.32 -7.81 2.71
CA ARG A 100 2.80 -7.70 4.10
C ARG A 100 4.32 -7.71 4.21
N ALA A 101 5.00 -8.53 3.41
CA ALA A 101 6.46 -8.55 3.36
C ALA A 101 7.01 -7.20 2.87
N LEU A 102 6.40 -6.60 1.85
CA LEU A 102 6.77 -5.29 1.33
C LEU A 102 6.62 -4.19 2.39
N ILE A 103 5.47 -4.15 3.08
CA ILE A 103 5.19 -3.15 4.12
C ILE A 103 6.21 -3.25 5.24
N ASN A 104 6.52 -4.47 5.70
CA ASN A 104 7.51 -4.70 6.74
C ASN A 104 8.92 -4.27 6.32
N VAL A 105 9.33 -4.55 5.09
CA VAL A 105 10.63 -4.12 4.58
C VAL A 105 10.69 -2.60 4.40
N SER A 106 9.64 -1.98 3.83
CA SER A 106 9.54 -0.52 3.69
C SER A 106 9.62 0.18 5.05
N ARG A 107 8.98 -0.36 6.09
CA ARG A 107 9.05 0.19 7.45
C ARG A 107 10.48 0.21 7.99
N LYS A 108 11.21 -0.91 7.86
CA LYS A 108 12.61 -1.01 8.29
C LYS A 108 13.54 -0.09 7.50
N ILE A 109 13.29 0.07 6.20
CA ILE A 109 14.03 1.03 5.37
C ILE A 109 13.83 2.46 5.88
N ARG A 110 12.59 2.83 6.22
CA ARG A 110 12.29 4.16 6.76
C ARG A 110 12.97 4.41 8.11
N GLU A 111 13.01 3.42 8.99
CA GLU A 111 13.74 3.50 10.26
C GLU A 111 15.25 3.77 10.03
N GLY A 112 15.89 3.05 9.11
CA GLY A 112 17.31 3.29 8.78
C GLY A 112 17.57 4.65 8.11
N TYR A 113 16.63 5.16 7.31
CA TYR A 113 16.73 6.51 6.75
C TYR A 113 16.58 7.62 7.81
N ASN A 114 15.77 7.41 8.85
CA ASN A 114 15.63 8.39 9.93
C ASN A 114 16.97 8.58 10.69
N GLU A 115 17.68 7.49 10.96
CA GLU A 115 18.99 7.54 11.61
C GLU A 115 20.03 8.26 10.74
N ALA A 116 20.12 7.91 9.46
CA ALA A 116 21.00 8.60 8.51
C ALA A 116 20.64 10.09 8.36
N GLY A 117 19.33 10.41 8.34
CA GLY A 117 18.81 11.77 8.30
C GLY A 117 19.25 12.60 9.51
N SER A 118 19.16 12.04 10.71
CA SER A 118 19.61 12.71 11.94
C SER A 118 21.12 13.03 11.91
N ILE A 119 21.95 12.10 11.42
CA ILE A 119 23.40 12.32 11.28
C ILE A 119 23.68 13.46 10.29
N ALA A 120 22.96 13.49 9.16
CA ALA A 120 23.11 14.55 8.16
C ALA A 120 22.64 15.91 8.71
N GLU A 121 21.52 15.94 9.44
CA GLU A 121 20.99 17.14 10.05
C GLU A 121 21.97 17.72 11.09
N GLN A 122 22.58 16.88 11.92
CA GLN A 122 23.64 17.29 12.85
C GLN A 122 24.85 17.86 12.12
N ALA A 123 25.27 17.24 11.01
CA ALA A 123 26.41 17.70 10.21
C ALA A 123 26.16 19.09 9.61
N ILE A 124 24.95 19.33 9.11
CA ILE A 124 24.54 20.60 8.49
C ILE A 124 24.35 21.68 9.56
N SER A 125 23.67 21.36 10.65
CA SER A 125 23.43 22.29 11.77
C SER A 125 24.75 22.80 12.38
N LEU A 126 25.75 21.93 12.48
CA LEU A 126 27.07 22.22 13.04
C LEU A 126 28.16 22.40 11.97
N VAL A 127 27.80 22.80 10.75
CA VAL A 127 28.73 22.86 9.60
C VAL A 127 30.00 23.66 9.88
N ARG A 128 29.89 24.78 10.60
CA ARG A 128 31.04 25.64 10.96
C ARG A 128 32.00 24.91 11.91
N THR A 129 31.48 24.08 12.81
CA THR A 129 32.26 23.24 13.73
C THR A 129 32.91 22.07 13.00
N VAL A 130 32.17 21.39 12.12
CA VAL A 130 32.70 20.27 11.32
C VAL A 130 33.86 20.74 10.44
N TYR A 131 33.72 21.92 9.83
CA TYR A 131 34.78 22.55 9.03
C TYR A 131 35.97 22.97 9.90
N ALA A 132 35.73 23.64 11.03
CA ALA A 132 36.80 24.09 11.93
C ALA A 132 37.65 22.94 12.52
N PHE A 133 37.03 21.78 12.77
CA PHE A 133 37.71 20.58 13.28
C PHE A 133 38.07 19.56 12.18
N GLY A 134 37.86 19.88 10.89
CA GLY A 134 38.17 18.98 9.76
C GLY A 134 37.51 17.60 9.83
N THR A 135 36.35 17.48 10.48
CA THR A 135 35.73 16.19 10.83
C THR A 135 34.79 15.63 9.76
N GLU A 136 34.76 16.25 8.57
CA GLU A 136 33.89 15.89 7.44
C GLU A 136 33.95 14.40 7.09
N ARG A 137 35.16 13.83 7.00
CA ARG A 137 35.34 12.40 6.68
C ARG A 137 34.76 11.47 7.74
N LYS A 138 34.81 11.86 9.01
CA LYS A 138 34.24 11.08 10.12
C LYS A 138 32.71 11.09 10.05
N MET A 139 32.11 12.23 9.71
CA MET A 139 30.67 12.37 9.57
C MET A 139 30.15 11.61 8.34
N LEU A 140 30.86 11.70 7.22
CA LEU A 140 30.59 10.91 6.00
C LEU A 140 30.66 9.40 6.25
N SER A 141 31.67 8.94 6.99
CA SER A 141 31.79 7.52 7.37
C SER A 141 30.60 7.06 8.20
N LYS A 142 30.17 7.85 9.20
CA LYS A 142 28.99 7.54 10.02
C LYS A 142 27.70 7.50 9.20
N PHE A 143 27.51 8.47 8.30
CA PHE A 143 26.36 8.51 7.40
C PHE A 143 26.32 7.28 6.47
N SER A 144 27.46 6.93 5.87
CA SER A 144 27.59 5.74 5.02
C SER A 144 27.29 4.45 5.79
N ALA A 145 27.78 4.33 7.02
CA ALA A 145 27.51 3.18 7.89
C ALA A 145 26.00 3.04 8.22
N ALA A 146 25.33 4.15 8.53
CA ALA A 146 23.89 4.16 8.79
C ALA A 146 23.07 3.75 7.55
N LEU A 147 23.50 4.14 6.35
CA LEU A 147 22.84 3.79 5.08
C LEU A 147 23.07 2.35 4.63
N GLN A 148 24.17 1.72 5.03
CA GLN A 148 24.53 0.37 4.58
C GLN A 148 23.45 -0.67 4.95
N GLY A 149 22.80 -0.50 6.11
CA GLY A 149 21.65 -1.29 6.52
C GLY A 149 20.43 -1.10 5.61
N SER A 150 20.11 0.15 5.26
CA SER A 150 19.02 0.51 4.35
C SER A 150 19.25 -0.03 2.94
N VAL A 151 20.48 -0.03 2.43
CA VAL A 151 20.83 -0.60 1.11
C VAL A 151 20.57 -2.11 1.07
N LYS A 152 21.00 -2.85 2.11
CA LYS A 152 20.76 -4.29 2.20
C LYS A 152 19.26 -4.62 2.28
N LEU A 153 18.50 -3.80 3.01
CA LEU A 153 17.03 -3.92 3.07
C LEU A 153 16.37 -3.57 1.72
N GLY A 154 16.88 -2.57 1.00
CA GLY A 154 16.45 -2.22 -0.35
C GLY A 154 16.65 -3.34 -1.35
N LEU A 155 17.79 -4.05 -1.30
CA LEU A 155 18.01 -5.26 -2.11
C LEU A 155 16.99 -6.35 -1.78
N ARG A 156 16.72 -6.58 -0.49
CA ARG A 156 15.68 -7.53 -0.05
C ARG A 156 14.28 -7.10 -0.51
N GLN A 157 13.99 -5.81 -0.52
CA GLN A 157 12.75 -5.25 -1.07
C GLN A 157 12.63 -5.53 -2.57
N GLY A 158 13.73 -5.36 -3.31
CA GLY A 158 13.81 -5.70 -4.73
C GLY A 158 13.50 -7.17 -5.00
N LEU A 159 14.06 -8.07 -4.20
CA LEU A 159 13.77 -9.51 -4.29
C LEU A 159 12.30 -9.84 -3.96
N VAL A 160 11.73 -9.23 -2.91
CA VAL A 160 10.32 -9.41 -2.57
C VAL A 160 9.40 -8.88 -3.68
N LYS A 161 9.73 -7.73 -4.27
CA LYS A 161 9.02 -7.19 -5.44
C LYS A 161 9.14 -8.13 -6.64
N GLY A 162 10.33 -8.67 -6.90
CA GLY A 162 10.56 -9.66 -7.96
C GLY A 162 9.72 -10.93 -7.78
N MET A 163 9.66 -11.47 -6.56
CA MET A 163 8.79 -12.60 -6.22
C MET A 163 7.30 -12.26 -6.38
N ALA A 164 6.88 -11.05 -5.99
CA ALA A 164 5.51 -10.60 -6.17
C ALA A 164 5.14 -10.54 -7.67
N LEU A 165 6.02 -9.99 -8.50
CA LEU A 165 5.82 -9.98 -9.96
C LEU A 165 5.78 -11.40 -10.53
N GLY A 166 6.69 -12.28 -10.11
CA GLY A 166 6.72 -13.69 -10.52
C GLY A 166 5.46 -14.47 -10.12
N SER A 167 4.84 -14.14 -8.98
CA SER A 167 3.60 -14.77 -8.54
C SER A 167 2.41 -14.54 -9.48
N ASN A 168 2.45 -13.52 -10.35
CA ASN A 168 1.45 -13.33 -11.41
C ASN A 168 1.45 -14.49 -12.43
N GLY A 169 2.51 -15.29 -12.50
CA GLY A 169 2.52 -16.54 -13.28
C GLY A 169 1.39 -17.50 -12.89
N ILE A 170 1.01 -17.51 -11.61
CA ILE A 170 -0.09 -18.33 -11.09
C ILE A 170 -1.43 -17.89 -11.70
N SER A 171 -1.61 -16.59 -11.94
CA SER A 171 -2.79 -16.05 -12.61
C SER A 171 -2.94 -16.58 -14.03
N TYR A 172 -1.84 -16.66 -14.79
CA TYR A 172 -1.85 -17.23 -16.14
C TYR A 172 -2.13 -18.74 -16.13
N ALA A 173 -1.56 -19.48 -15.17
CA ALA A 173 -1.87 -20.90 -15.00
C ALA A 173 -3.36 -21.13 -14.69
N ASN A 174 -3.95 -20.28 -13.85
CA ASN A 174 -5.38 -20.33 -13.55
C ASN A 174 -6.25 -20.06 -14.79
N TRP A 175 -5.88 -19.06 -15.60
CA TRP A 175 -6.54 -18.80 -16.88
C TRP A 175 -6.51 -20.01 -17.81
N GLY A 176 -5.35 -20.66 -17.92
CA GLY A 176 -5.20 -21.90 -18.70
C GLY A 176 -6.10 -23.01 -18.20
N PHE A 177 -6.12 -23.25 -16.89
CA PHE A 177 -6.97 -24.27 -16.27
C PHE A 177 -8.47 -24.01 -16.49
N MET A 178 -8.93 -22.78 -16.26
CA MET A 178 -10.33 -22.40 -16.50
C MET A 178 -10.73 -22.53 -17.97
N THR A 179 -9.84 -22.16 -18.89
CA THR A 179 -10.10 -22.28 -20.33
C THR A 179 -10.18 -23.74 -20.76
N TRP A 180 -9.29 -24.59 -20.25
CA TRP A 180 -9.32 -26.03 -20.52
C TRP A 180 -10.62 -26.69 -20.01
N TYR A 181 -11.00 -26.41 -18.76
CA TYR A 181 -12.23 -26.94 -18.19
C TYR A 181 -13.49 -26.38 -18.89
N GLY A 182 -13.47 -25.09 -19.22
CA GLY A 182 -14.52 -24.45 -20.01
C GLY A 182 -14.68 -25.09 -21.39
N SER A 183 -13.59 -25.39 -22.09
CA SER A 183 -13.61 -26.05 -23.40
C SER A 183 -14.31 -27.42 -23.36
N ARG A 184 -14.03 -28.25 -22.33
CA ARG A 184 -14.77 -29.51 -22.12
C ARG A 184 -16.27 -29.27 -21.91
N MET A 185 -16.64 -28.22 -21.19
CA MET A 185 -18.04 -27.91 -20.93
C MET A 185 -18.80 -27.46 -22.20
N VAL A 186 -18.11 -26.80 -23.14
CA VAL A 186 -18.68 -26.51 -24.48
C VAL A 186 -18.96 -27.81 -25.23
N MET A 187 -18.00 -28.74 -25.24
CA MET A 187 -18.11 -30.01 -25.98
C MET A 187 -19.17 -30.95 -25.39
N ASP A 188 -19.21 -31.11 -24.06
CA ASP A 188 -20.05 -32.12 -23.40
C ASP A 188 -21.48 -31.61 -23.09
N HIS A 189 -21.66 -30.29 -22.89
CA HIS A 189 -22.93 -29.71 -22.40
C HIS A 189 -23.51 -28.63 -23.32
N GLY A 190 -22.91 -28.37 -24.48
CA GLY A 190 -23.41 -27.39 -25.45
C GLY A 190 -23.42 -25.93 -24.95
N ALA A 191 -22.62 -25.61 -23.93
CA ALA A 191 -22.52 -24.26 -23.39
C ALA A 191 -21.93 -23.29 -24.42
N LYS A 192 -22.44 -22.06 -24.50
CA LYS A 192 -21.92 -21.03 -25.41
C LYS A 192 -20.54 -20.57 -24.93
N GLY A 193 -19.52 -20.66 -25.80
CA GLY A 193 -18.15 -20.23 -25.49
C GLY A 193 -18.04 -18.78 -25.01
N GLY A 194 -18.88 -17.88 -25.52
CA GLY A 194 -18.93 -16.49 -25.07
C GLY A 194 -19.34 -16.34 -23.59
N THR A 195 -20.28 -17.17 -23.12
CA THR A 195 -20.70 -17.20 -21.70
C THR A 195 -19.56 -17.66 -20.80
N ILE A 196 -18.78 -18.64 -21.24
CA ILE A 196 -17.63 -19.16 -20.50
C ILE A 196 -16.52 -18.11 -20.40
N PHE A 197 -16.17 -17.48 -21.52
CA PHE A 197 -15.16 -16.41 -21.52
C PHE A 197 -15.56 -15.25 -20.59
N ALA A 198 -16.82 -14.82 -20.64
CA ALA A 198 -17.34 -13.79 -19.75
C ALA A 198 -17.20 -14.17 -18.27
N VAL A 199 -17.54 -15.41 -17.91
CA VAL A 199 -17.42 -15.91 -16.53
C VAL A 199 -15.96 -15.98 -16.07
N ILE A 200 -15.03 -16.42 -16.92
CA ILE A 200 -13.58 -16.47 -16.60
C ILE A 200 -13.04 -15.05 -16.33
N VAL A 201 -13.42 -14.08 -17.17
CA VAL A 201 -13.04 -12.67 -17.00
C VAL A 201 -13.60 -12.11 -15.70
N CYS A 202 -14.89 -12.33 -15.41
CA CYS A 202 -15.53 -11.88 -14.17
C CYS A 202 -14.83 -12.45 -12.93
N ILE A 203 -14.58 -13.77 -12.90
CA ILE A 203 -13.95 -14.43 -11.75
C ILE A 203 -12.53 -13.91 -11.54
N THR A 204 -11.77 -13.70 -12.61
CA THR A 204 -10.39 -13.18 -12.52
C THR A 204 -10.37 -11.73 -12.08
N MET A 205 -11.18 -10.85 -12.70
CA MET A 205 -11.24 -9.43 -12.30
C MET A 205 -11.73 -9.28 -10.85
N GLY A 206 -12.72 -10.09 -10.44
CA GLY A 206 -13.16 -10.14 -9.05
C GLY A 206 -12.04 -10.55 -8.10
N GLY A 207 -11.31 -11.62 -8.43
CA GLY A 207 -10.17 -12.10 -7.63
C GLY A 207 -9.03 -11.08 -7.50
N ILE A 208 -8.65 -10.42 -8.60
CA ILE A 208 -7.63 -9.36 -8.59
C ILE A 208 -8.08 -8.15 -7.77
N SER A 209 -9.36 -7.77 -7.87
CA SER A 209 -9.91 -6.62 -7.14
C SER A 209 -9.77 -6.80 -5.62
N LEU A 210 -9.91 -8.03 -5.11
CA LEU A 210 -9.72 -8.33 -3.69
C LEU A 210 -8.25 -8.28 -3.26
N GLY A 211 -7.31 -8.57 -4.16
CA GLY A 211 -5.86 -8.52 -3.89
C GLY A 211 -5.22 -7.14 -4.03
N GLY A 212 -5.88 -6.21 -4.73
CA GLY A 212 -5.40 -4.84 -4.97
C GLY A 212 -5.93 -3.77 -4.01
N GLY A 213 -6.74 -4.16 -3.01
CA GLY A 213 -7.27 -3.28 -1.96
C GLY A 213 -6.35 -3.13 -0.76
#